data_AF-A0A7S1VG77-F1
#
_entry.id   AF-A0A7S1VG77-F1
#
_cell.length_a   1.000
_cell.length_b   1.000
_cell.length_c   1.000
_cell.angle_alpha   90.00
_cell.angle_beta   90.00
_cell.angle_gamma   90.00
#
_symmetry.space_group_name_H-M   'P 1'
#
loop_
_entity.id
_entity.type
_entity.pdbx_description
1 polymer ?
#
loop_
_entity_poly.entity_id
_entity_poly.type
_entity_poly.pdbx_seq_one_letter_code
_entity_poly.pdbx_strand_id
1 'polypeptide(L)'
;AWAYFDHVTLPRFLDHSVFPNSNENENNNNNNNKQKASPSCSKRIKRRLRRWILGDNEEQMDLAEPGEDRYPTKLYSPLWTPMNQMGDFGLGVGLYFSALRGITILTLLAGIFNLGVLLYFGSEEYNQDGQTGINILLRGSAVCTDQTFVPCPSCGLVDFEDA
;
A
#
# COMPACT_ATOMS: atom_id res chain seq x y z
N ALA A 1 15.40 6.54 -10.67
CA ALA A 1 15.98 5.19 -10.66
C ALA A 1 14.89 4.20 -10.24
N TRP A 2 14.31 3.46 -11.20
CA TRP A 2 13.22 2.50 -11.01
C TRP A 2 13.60 1.10 -11.53
N ALA A 3 14.90 0.83 -11.68
CA ALA A 3 15.43 -0.35 -12.37
C ALA A 3 16.03 -1.41 -11.43
N TYR A 4 15.64 -1.43 -10.15
CA TYR A 4 16.21 -2.35 -9.15
C TYR A 4 15.19 -3.37 -8.60
N PHE A 5 14.11 -3.65 -9.34
CA PHE A 5 13.15 -4.70 -9.01
C PHE A 5 13.29 -5.95 -9.89
N ASP A 6 14.30 -6.02 -10.76
CA ASP A 6 14.50 -7.16 -11.69
C ASP A 6 14.91 -8.48 -11.02
N HIS A 7 15.12 -8.52 -9.70
CA HIS A 7 15.56 -9.72 -8.99
C HIS A 7 14.65 -10.17 -7.84
N VAL A 8 13.58 -9.42 -7.55
CA VAL A 8 12.49 -9.95 -6.74
C VAL A 8 11.47 -10.49 -7.73
N THR A 9 11.72 -11.70 -8.23
CA THR A 9 10.76 -12.42 -9.06
C THR A 9 9.48 -12.57 -8.25
N LEU A 10 8.50 -11.71 -8.53
CA LEU A 10 7.20 -11.79 -7.91
C LEU A 10 6.69 -13.23 -8.12
N PRO A 11 6.28 -13.93 -7.05
CA PRO A 11 5.74 -15.26 -7.19
C PRO A 11 4.56 -15.18 -8.16
N ARG A 12 4.70 -15.83 -9.32
CA ARG A 12 3.63 -15.94 -10.29
C ARG A 12 2.79 -17.14 -9.89
N PHE A 13 1.49 -16.94 -9.80
CA PHE A 13 0.56 -18.01 -9.48
C PHE A 13 -0.15 -18.50 -10.75
N LEU A 14 -0.30 -19.82 -10.87
CA LEU A 14 -1.04 -20.46 -11.96
C LEU A 14 -2.55 -20.28 -11.74
N ASP A 15 -3.26 -19.80 -12.77
CA ASP A 15 -4.71 -19.68 -12.73
C ASP A 15 -5.38 -21.01 -13.07
N HIS A 16 -5.83 -21.74 -12.05
CA HIS A 16 -6.45 -23.05 -12.26
C HIS A 16 -7.87 -22.99 -12.84
N SER A 17 -8.49 -21.81 -12.89
CA SER A 17 -9.83 -21.65 -13.49
C SER A 17 -9.87 -21.86 -15.01
N VAL A 18 -8.69 -21.89 -15.66
CA VAL A 18 -8.54 -22.10 -17.10
C VAL A 18 -8.36 -23.58 -17.46
N PHE A 19 -8.21 -24.49 -16.48
CA PHE A 19 -8.16 -25.92 -16.77
C PHE A 19 -9.59 -26.44 -17.01
N PRO A 20 -9.95 -26.87 -18.23
CA PRO A 20 -11.14 -27.70 -18.39
C PRO A 20 -10.89 -28.99 -17.60
N ASN A 21 -11.82 -29.32 -16.70
CA ASN A 21 -11.84 -30.59 -15.98
C ASN A 21 -11.69 -31.73 -16.98
N SER A 22 -10.50 -32.32 -17.08
CA SER A 22 -10.25 -33.54 -17.86
C SER A 22 -10.79 -34.80 -17.17
N ASN A 23 -11.70 -34.63 -16.20
CA ASN A 23 -12.40 -35.71 -15.51
C ASN A 23 -13.68 -36.16 -16.23
N GLU A 24 -13.98 -35.65 -17.42
CA GLU A 24 -14.95 -36.28 -18.32
C GLU A 24 -14.23 -37.20 -19.31
N ASN A 25 -14.52 -38.50 -19.18
CA ASN A 25 -14.23 -39.60 -20.11
C ASN A 25 -12.88 -40.33 -19.94
N GLU A 26 -12.69 -40.98 -18.80
CA GLU A 26 -11.90 -42.22 -18.74
C GLU A 26 -12.77 -43.36 -18.22
N ASN A 27 -13.88 -43.60 -18.92
CA ASN A 27 -14.71 -44.78 -18.76
C ASN A 27 -14.92 -45.43 -20.13
N ASN A 28 -13.83 -45.79 -20.81
CA ASN A 28 -13.85 -46.89 -21.76
C ASN A 28 -12.44 -47.34 -22.18
N ASN A 29 -12.30 -48.65 -22.22
CA ASN A 29 -11.27 -49.44 -22.90
C ASN A 29 -9.93 -49.66 -22.20
N ASN A 30 -9.98 -50.74 -21.41
CA ASN A 30 -8.91 -51.73 -21.29
C ASN A 30 -8.10 -51.94 -22.58
N ASN A 31 -6.81 -52.19 -22.34
CA ASN A 31 -5.83 -52.85 -23.20
C ASN A 31 -5.21 -51.99 -24.32
N ASN A 32 -4.06 -51.38 -24.01
CA ASN A 32 -2.76 -51.97 -24.37
C ASN A 32 -1.60 -50.98 -24.18
N ASN A 33 -0.58 -51.44 -23.46
CA ASN A 33 0.85 -51.14 -23.61
C ASN A 33 1.26 -49.72 -24.02
N LYS A 34 1.68 -48.91 -23.03
CA LYS A 34 2.81 -47.99 -23.22
C LYS A 34 3.51 -47.71 -21.90
N GLN A 35 4.75 -48.19 -21.81
CA GLN A 35 5.72 -47.82 -20.79
C GLN A 35 5.81 -46.28 -20.70
N LYS A 36 5.44 -45.71 -19.56
CA LYS A 36 5.80 -44.34 -19.18
C LYS A 36 6.55 -44.42 -17.85
N ALA A 37 7.75 -43.85 -17.87
CA ALA A 37 8.66 -43.76 -16.75
C ALA A 37 7.93 -43.29 -15.48
N SER A 38 8.11 -44.08 -14.41
CA SER A 38 7.57 -43.83 -13.07
C SER A 38 8.27 -42.61 -12.45
N PRO A 39 7.58 -41.51 -12.14
CA PRO A 39 8.13 -40.53 -11.23
C PRO A 39 8.13 -41.15 -9.82
N SER A 40 9.33 -41.33 -9.28
CA SER A 40 9.66 -41.84 -7.93
C SER A 40 8.53 -41.71 -6.90
N CYS A 41 8.10 -42.87 -6.38
CA CYS A 41 7.09 -43.07 -5.34
C CYS A 41 7.29 -42.17 -4.09
N SER A 42 8.52 -41.69 -3.84
CA SER A 42 8.80 -40.79 -2.71
C SER A 42 8.17 -39.39 -2.86
N LYS A 43 7.92 -38.94 -4.10
CA LYS A 43 7.23 -37.66 -4.37
C LYS A 43 5.72 -37.73 -4.07
N ARG A 44 5.09 -38.91 -4.17
CA ARG A 44 3.66 -39.11 -3.88
C ARG A 44 3.35 -39.07 -2.38
N ILE A 45 4.25 -39.65 -1.55
CA ILE A 45 4.05 -39.70 -0.10
C ILE A 45 4.24 -38.31 0.53
N LYS A 46 5.24 -37.53 0.09
CA LYS A 46 5.44 -36.15 0.55
C LYS A 46 4.26 -35.21 0.23
N ARG A 47 3.60 -35.41 -0.91
CA ARG A 47 2.41 -34.62 -1.30
C ARG A 47 1.19 -34.94 -0.43
N ARG A 48 1.01 -36.20 -0.02
CA ARG A 48 -0.08 -36.59 0.88
C ARG A 48 0.10 -36.06 2.30
N LEU A 49 1.33 -36.06 2.80
CA LEU A 49 1.63 -35.52 4.13
C LEU A 49 1.45 -34.00 4.22
N ARG A 50 1.80 -33.22 3.17
CA ARG A 50 1.51 -31.77 3.16
C ARG A 50 0.02 -31.47 3.15
N ARG A 51 -0.77 -32.21 2.36
CA ARG A 51 -2.21 -32.00 2.23
C ARG A 51 -2.96 -32.24 3.55
N TRP A 52 -2.43 -33.12 4.41
CA TRP A 52 -3.03 -33.42 5.70
C TRP A 52 -2.73 -32.38 6.79
N ILE A 53 -1.64 -31.62 6.66
CA ILE A 53 -1.20 -30.65 7.69
C ILE A 53 -1.84 -29.27 7.48
N LEU A 54 -2.23 -28.91 6.25
CA LEU A 54 -2.57 -27.53 5.89
C LEU A 54 -4.07 -27.21 5.72
N GLY A 55 -4.98 -28.18 5.85
CA GLY A 55 -6.42 -27.92 5.79
C GLY A 55 -6.93 -27.64 4.37
N ASP A 56 -8.12 -28.13 4.05
CA ASP A 56 -8.60 -28.39 2.68
C ASP A 56 -9.34 -27.21 2.02
N ASN A 57 -9.10 -25.96 2.44
CA ASN A 57 -9.94 -24.81 2.01
C ASN A 57 -9.20 -23.58 1.47
N GLU A 58 -7.88 -23.62 1.30
CA GLU A 58 -7.19 -22.59 0.50
C GLU A 58 -6.95 -23.14 -0.90
N GLU A 59 -7.52 -22.48 -1.91
CA GLU A 59 -7.14 -22.67 -3.32
C GLU A 59 -5.63 -22.54 -3.41
N GLN A 60 -4.95 -23.69 -3.42
CA GLN A 60 -3.51 -23.78 -3.35
C GLN A 60 -2.97 -23.34 -4.73
N MET A 61 -2.71 -22.04 -4.85
CA MET A 61 -2.14 -21.48 -6.06
C MET A 61 -0.70 -21.98 -6.21
N ASP A 62 -0.45 -22.77 -7.24
CA ASP A 62 0.89 -23.27 -7.54
C ASP A 62 1.76 -22.11 -8.06
N LEU A 63 2.98 -21.99 -7.52
CA LEU A 63 4.00 -21.07 -8.04
C LEU A 63 4.46 -21.55 -9.42
N ALA A 64 4.44 -20.67 -10.41
CA ALA A 64 5.05 -20.92 -11.71
C ALA A 64 6.59 -20.91 -11.59
N GLU A 65 7.26 -21.85 -12.26
CA GLU A 65 8.72 -21.89 -12.28
C GLU A 65 9.30 -20.71 -13.11
N PRO A 66 10.52 -20.21 -12.79
CA PRO A 66 11.15 -19.17 -13.58
C PRO A 66 11.28 -19.57 -15.07
N GLY A 67 10.69 -18.77 -15.97
CA GLY A 67 10.68 -19.04 -17.41
C GLY A 67 9.52 -19.91 -17.91
N GLU A 68 8.57 -20.27 -17.04
CA GLU A 68 7.36 -20.98 -17.44
C GLU A 68 6.28 -20.00 -17.95
N ASP A 69 6.16 -19.87 -19.27
CA ASP A 69 5.16 -19.02 -19.94
C ASP A 69 3.99 -19.82 -20.54
N ARG A 70 3.89 -21.12 -20.22
CA ARG A 70 2.88 -22.02 -20.82
C ARG A 70 1.45 -21.74 -20.38
N TYR A 71 1.28 -21.04 -19.26
CA TYR A 71 -0.02 -20.79 -18.63
C TYR A 71 -0.19 -19.30 -18.33
N PRO A 72 -1.42 -18.77 -18.42
CA PRO A 72 -1.69 -17.39 -18.03
C PRO A 72 -1.44 -17.24 -16.52
N THR A 73 -0.51 -16.36 -16.16
CA THR A 73 -0.23 -16.00 -14.77
C THR A 73 -1.00 -14.73 -14.42
N LYS A 74 -1.66 -14.69 -13.26
CA LYS A 74 -2.23 -13.44 -12.74
C LYS A 74 -1.10 -12.53 -12.27
N LEU A 75 -0.75 -11.53 -13.08
CA LEU A 75 0.13 -10.44 -12.64
C LEU A 75 -0.68 -9.48 -11.78
N TYR A 76 -0.12 -9.08 -10.64
CA TYR A 76 -0.66 -7.98 -9.84
C TYR A 76 -0.65 -6.68 -10.67
N SER A 77 -1.76 -5.94 -10.65
CA SER A 77 -1.83 -4.64 -11.32
C SER A 77 -0.99 -3.62 -10.54
N PRO A 78 -0.05 -2.89 -11.19
CA PRO A 78 0.85 -1.96 -10.51
C PRO A 78 0.16 -0.86 -9.69
N LEU A 79 -1.06 -0.48 -10.08
CA LEU A 79 -1.82 0.62 -9.46
C LEU A 79 -3.05 0.14 -8.69
N TRP A 80 -3.49 -1.10 -8.91
CA TRP A 80 -4.79 -1.60 -8.43
C TRP A 80 -4.67 -2.93 -7.71
N THR A 81 -3.59 -3.13 -6.96
CA THR A 81 -3.46 -4.30 -6.08
C THR A 81 -4.23 -4.04 -4.78
N PRO A 82 -5.21 -4.88 -4.41
CA PRO A 82 -5.93 -4.72 -3.15
C PRO A 82 -4.99 -4.94 -1.96
N MET A 83 -5.18 -4.13 -0.90
CA MET A 83 -4.29 -4.13 0.29
C MET A 83 -4.15 -5.50 0.95
N ASN A 84 -5.19 -6.33 0.92
CA ASN A 84 -5.17 -7.67 1.52
C ASN A 84 -4.17 -8.62 0.84
N GLN A 85 -3.78 -8.35 -0.41
CA GLN A 85 -2.82 -9.17 -1.17
C GLN A 85 -1.39 -8.60 -1.13
N MET A 86 -1.18 -7.43 -0.52
CA MET A 86 0.17 -6.86 -0.41
C MET A 86 1.07 -7.61 0.58
N GLY A 87 0.49 -8.46 1.44
CA GLY A 87 1.25 -9.36 2.31
C GLY A 87 2.08 -10.39 1.54
N ASP A 88 1.66 -10.73 0.31
CA ASP A 88 2.34 -11.72 -0.54
C ASP A 88 3.72 -11.23 -1.02
N PHE A 89 3.96 -9.91 -0.99
CA PHE A 89 5.25 -9.29 -1.32
C PHE A 89 6.22 -9.24 -0.13
N GLY A 90 5.78 -9.71 1.03
CA GLY A 90 6.55 -9.75 2.28
C GLY A 90 5.96 -8.84 3.36
N LEU A 91 6.21 -9.24 4.62
CA LEU A 91 5.71 -8.55 5.81
C LEU A 91 6.08 -7.06 5.85
N GLY A 92 7.28 -6.70 5.37
CA GLY A 92 7.74 -5.31 5.34
C GLY A 92 6.94 -4.43 4.38
N VAL A 93 6.65 -4.94 3.18
CA VAL A 93 5.87 -4.20 2.17
C VAL A 93 4.43 -4.03 2.63
N GLY A 94 3.81 -5.11 3.14
CA GLY A 94 2.47 -5.04 3.71
C GLY A 94 2.35 -4.06 4.88
N LEU A 95 3.34 -4.07 5.80
CA LEU A 95 3.36 -3.14 6.93
C LEU A 95 3.51 -1.69 6.48
N TYR A 96 4.36 -1.42 5.48
CA TYR A 96 4.58 -0.08 4.94
C TYR A 96 3.29 0.54 4.37
N PHE A 97 2.59 -0.17 3.48
CA PHE A 97 1.35 0.35 2.89
C PHE A 97 0.22 0.44 3.91
N SER A 98 0.16 -0.47 4.88
CA SER A 98 -0.75 -0.38 6.02
C SER A 98 -0.52 0.90 6.83
N ALA A 99 0.74 1.19 7.17
CA ALA A 99 1.11 2.41 7.88
C ALA A 99 0.78 3.68 7.07
N LEU A 100 1.06 3.70 5.77
CA LEU A 100 0.69 4.81 4.88
C LEU A 100 -0.81 5.09 4.87
N ARG A 101 -1.64 4.05 4.85
CA ARG A 101 -3.10 4.20 4.95
C ARG A 101 -3.50 4.82 6.29
N GLY A 102 -2.90 4.36 7.39
CA GLY A 102 -3.12 4.93 8.72
C GLY A 102 -2.75 6.40 8.79
N ILE A 103 -1.55 6.77 8.32
CA ILE A 103 -1.06 8.15 8.28
C ILE A 103 -1.98 9.01 7.41
N THR A 104 -2.37 8.54 6.22
CA THR A 104 -3.29 9.28 5.34
C THR A 104 -4.60 9.61 6.04
N ILE A 105 -5.23 8.63 6.70
CA ILE A 105 -6.49 8.85 7.44
C ILE A 105 -6.27 9.85 8.60
N LEU A 106 -5.20 9.70 9.37
CA LEU A 106 -4.88 10.61 10.47
C LEU A 106 -4.63 12.04 9.99
N THR A 107 -3.87 12.22 8.91
CA THR A 107 -3.62 13.54 8.31
C THR A 107 -4.88 14.17 7.74
N LEU A 108 -5.79 13.37 7.18
CA LEU A 108 -7.08 13.86 6.68
C LEU A 108 -7.96 14.34 7.84
N LEU A 109 -8.04 13.58 8.93
CA LEU A 109 -8.77 14.00 10.12
C LEU A 109 -8.17 15.26 10.74
N ALA A 110 -6.84 15.29 10.91
CA ALA A 110 -6.14 16.48 11.40
C ALA A 110 -6.37 17.69 10.48
N GLY A 111 -6.39 17.50 9.16
CA GLY A 111 -6.72 18.53 8.20
C GLY A 111 -8.13 19.09 8.36
N ILE A 112 -9.13 18.22 8.59
CA ILE A 112 -10.52 18.64 8.83
C ILE A 112 -10.64 19.49 10.11
N PHE A 113 -9.97 19.08 11.19
CA PHE A 113 -9.96 19.88 12.43
C PHE A 113 -9.29 21.25 12.22
N ASN A 114 -8.14 21.28 11.54
CA ASN A 114 -7.46 22.53 11.23
C ASN A 114 -8.29 23.42 10.30
N LEU A 115 -9.09 22.86 9.39
CA LEU A 115 -9.97 23.63 8.53
C LEU A 115 -11.02 24.40 9.33
N GLY A 116 -11.59 23.81 10.38
CA GLY A 116 -12.51 24.51 11.28
C GLY A 116 -11.85 25.69 12.00
N VAL A 117 -10.60 25.52 12.43
CA VAL A 117 -9.80 26.58 13.07
C VAL A 117 -9.47 27.70 12.08
N LEU A 118 -9.10 27.37 10.84
CA LEU A 118 -8.83 28.34 9.77
C LEU A 118 -10.09 29.17 9.45
N LEU A 119 -11.26 28.53 9.38
CA LEU A 119 -12.54 29.21 9.12
C LEU A 119 -12.93 30.14 10.28
N TYR A 120 -12.70 29.72 11.53
CA TYR A 120 -12.94 30.56 12.70
C TYR A 120 -12.06 31.82 12.71
N PHE A 121 -10.75 31.68 12.45
CA PHE A 121 -9.87 32.86 12.39
C PHE A 121 -10.18 33.80 11.22
N GLY A 122 -10.78 33.26 10.15
CA GLY A 122 -11.25 34.04 9.01
C GLY A 122 -12.65 34.66 9.19
N SER A 123 -13.39 34.33 10.26
CA SER A 123 -14.75 34.85 10.47
C SER A 123 -14.74 36.26 11.08
N GLU A 124 -15.84 36.99 10.87
CA GLU A 124 -16.04 38.33 11.45
C GLU A 124 -16.15 38.29 12.98
N GLU A 125 -16.38 37.12 13.58
CA GLU A 125 -16.45 36.92 15.03
C GLU A 125 -15.07 37.06 15.68
N TYR A 126 -14.00 36.71 14.96
CA TYR A 126 -12.63 36.87 15.45
C TYR A 126 -12.13 38.32 15.30
N ASN A 127 -12.45 38.98 14.20
CA ASN A 127 -12.15 40.38 13.96
C ASN A 127 -13.29 41.06 13.19
N GLN A 128 -13.91 42.07 13.80
CA GLN A 128 -15.09 42.77 13.27
C GLN A 128 -14.86 43.36 11.87
N ASP A 129 -13.61 43.69 11.53
CA ASP A 129 -13.26 44.28 10.23
C ASP A 129 -12.78 43.24 9.19
N GLY A 130 -12.92 41.93 9.46
CA GLY A 130 -12.61 40.86 8.50
C GLY A 130 -11.15 40.84 8.01
N GLN A 131 -10.23 41.36 8.84
CA GLN A 131 -8.79 41.49 8.52
C GLN A 131 -8.59 42.19 7.15
N THR A 132 -9.14 43.40 7.01
CA THR A 132 -8.91 44.26 5.84
C THR A 132 -7.42 44.64 5.76
N GLY A 133 -6.80 44.46 4.59
CA GLY A 133 -5.38 44.78 4.36
C GLY A 133 -4.39 43.60 4.48
N ILE A 134 -4.83 42.41 4.91
CA ILE A 134 -3.98 41.21 4.91
C ILE A 134 -4.18 40.39 3.63
N ASN A 135 -3.09 39.83 3.09
CA ASN A 135 -3.14 38.84 2.01
C ASN A 135 -4.06 37.67 2.37
N ILE A 136 -4.85 37.19 1.40
CA ILE A 136 -5.84 36.14 1.61
C ILE A 136 -5.26 34.83 2.14
N LEU A 137 -3.97 34.56 1.85
CA LEU A 137 -3.26 33.38 2.34
C LEU A 137 -3.03 33.42 3.87
N LEU A 138 -2.88 34.60 4.46
CA LEU A 138 -2.61 34.77 5.89
C LEU A 138 -3.90 34.92 6.73
N ARG A 139 -5.06 35.11 6.10
CA ARG A 139 -6.34 35.29 6.79
C ARG A 139 -6.77 34.13 7.68
N GLY A 140 -6.27 32.92 7.40
CA GLY A 140 -6.53 31.74 8.23
C GLY A 140 -5.70 31.66 9.51
N SER A 141 -4.76 32.58 9.73
CA SER A 141 -3.86 32.55 10.89
C SER A 141 -4.10 33.73 11.82
N ALA A 142 -3.82 33.53 13.12
CA ALA A 142 -3.81 34.61 14.09
C ALA A 142 -2.60 35.52 13.83
N VAL A 143 -2.82 36.59 13.07
CA VAL A 143 -1.81 37.62 12.76
C VAL A 143 -2.22 38.92 13.41
N CYS A 144 -1.33 39.50 14.22
CA CYS A 144 -1.48 40.85 14.72
C CYS A 144 -1.11 41.84 13.62
N THR A 145 -2.11 42.53 13.06
CA THR A 145 -1.90 43.61 12.09
C THR A 145 -1.53 44.93 12.75
N ASP A 146 -2.03 45.17 13.97
CA ASP A 146 -1.73 46.37 14.72
C ASP A 146 -0.42 46.20 15.51
N GLN A 147 0.69 46.31 14.79
CA GLN A 147 2.01 46.38 15.40
C GLN A 147 2.42 47.84 15.46
N THR A 148 2.49 48.37 16.68
CA THR A 148 3.12 49.66 16.92
C THR A 148 4.60 49.44 17.18
N PHE A 149 5.45 50.26 16.56
CA PHE A 149 6.87 50.27 16.89
C PHE A 149 7.01 50.78 18.33
N VAL A 150 7.38 49.90 19.24
CA VAL A 150 7.59 50.28 20.65
C VAL A 150 9.07 50.62 20.82
N PRO A 151 9.45 51.87 21.11
CA PRO A 151 10.83 52.18 21.44
C PRO A 151 11.19 51.42 22.73
N CYS A 152 12.35 50.80 22.73
CA CYS A 152 12.84 50.14 23.93
C CYS A 152 13.03 51.19 25.04
N PRO A 153 12.35 51.06 26.20
CA PRO A 153 12.34 52.10 27.23
C PRO A 153 13.67 52.25 27.96
N SER A 154 14.56 51.25 27.88
CA SER A 154 15.83 51.22 28.61
C SER A 154 17.04 50.86 27.74
N CYS A 155 16.91 50.81 26.42
CA CYS A 155 18.04 50.46 25.57
C CYS A 155 18.94 51.67 25.36
N GLY A 156 20.23 51.50 25.64
CA GLY A 156 21.28 52.47 25.31
C GLY A 156 21.90 52.16 23.95
N LEU A 157 22.66 53.10 23.39
CA LEU A 157 23.43 52.88 22.15
C LEU A 157 24.39 51.67 22.25
N VAL A 158 24.86 51.38 23.46
CA VAL A 158 25.77 50.26 23.76
C VAL A 158 25.13 48.89 23.52
N ASP A 159 23.80 48.78 23.60
CA ASP A 159 23.06 47.52 23.38
C ASP A 159 22.89 47.18 21.89
N PHE A 160 23.26 48.09 20.98
CA PHE A 160 23.14 47.94 19.53
C PHE A 160 24.49 47.81 18.81
N GLU A 161 25.63 47.86 19.51
CA GLU A 161 26.97 47.76 18.89
C GLU A 161 27.33 46.32 18.45
N ASP A 162 26.59 45.31 18.91
CA ASP A 162 26.89 43.87 18.69
C ASP A 162 25.91 43.15 17.74
N ALA A 163 25.01 43.86 17.05
CA ALA A 163 24.01 43.28 16.14
C ALA A 163 24.39 43.32 14.66
#